data_AF-A0A1B6MNX2-F1
#
_entry.id   AF-A0A1B6MNX2-F1
#
_cell.length_a   1.000
_cell.length_b   1.000
_cell.length_c   1.000
_cell.angle_alpha   90.00
_cell.angle_beta   90.00
_cell.angle_gamma   90.00
#
_symmetry.space_group_name_H-M   'P 1'
#
loop_
_entity.id
_entity.type
_entity.pdbx_description
1 polymer ?
#
loop_
_entity_poly.entity_id
_entity_poly.type
_entity_poly.pdbx_seq_one_letter_code
_entity_poly.pdbx_strand_id
1 'polypeptide(L)'
;DLVLAAHPDMRISSLLLVACVGVAAGDMLARWKEWYQTKFKPCVQVCPRHWEFVCGYDQHLLRYAVASSACALQKHNACSSEDYQVVPVDKCLAYLKFAPESVKPSVNSPLPVMMVLD
;
A
#
# COMPACT_ATOMS: atom_id res chain seq x y z
N ASP A 1 46.62 -36.52 40.86
CA ASP A 1 45.66 -36.00 41.85
C ASP A 1 45.20 -34.60 41.50
N LEU A 2 43.91 -34.35 41.74
CA LEU A 2 43.14 -33.09 41.62
C LEU A 2 42.83 -32.55 40.20
N VAL A 3 41.84 -33.20 39.58
CA VAL A 3 40.89 -32.56 38.67
C VAL A 3 39.71 -32.05 39.50
N LEU A 4 39.46 -30.74 39.53
CA LEU A 4 38.13 -30.10 39.39
C LEU A 4 38.27 -28.57 39.61
N ALA A 5 38.48 -27.82 38.53
CA ALA A 5 38.20 -26.39 38.53
C ALA A 5 36.69 -26.22 38.37
N ALA A 6 36.07 -25.55 39.33
CA ALA A 6 34.66 -25.20 39.33
C ALA A 6 34.34 -24.25 38.15
N HIS A 7 33.42 -24.66 37.27
CA HIS A 7 32.77 -23.77 36.30
C HIS A 7 31.39 -23.35 36.86
N PRO A 8 31.09 -22.04 36.93
CA PRO A 8 29.77 -21.57 37.33
C PRO A 8 28.79 -21.62 36.15
N ASP A 9 27.67 -22.30 36.40
CA ASP A 9 26.31 -21.97 35.96
C ASP A 9 25.97 -21.91 34.45
N MET A 10 25.70 -23.08 33.86
CA MET A 10 24.93 -23.24 32.62
C MET A 10 23.40 -23.12 32.84
N ARG A 11 22.91 -22.02 33.42
CA ARG A 11 21.44 -21.82 33.61
C ARG A 11 20.88 -20.53 33.03
N ILE A 12 21.70 -19.64 32.47
CA ILE A 12 21.26 -18.35 31.92
C ILE A 12 20.74 -18.46 30.46
N SER A 13 20.84 -19.63 29.81
CA SER A 13 20.64 -19.71 28.35
C SER A 13 19.19 -19.97 27.88
N SER A 14 18.31 -20.57 28.68
CA SER A 14 16.99 -21.00 28.18
C SER A 14 15.88 -19.95 28.32
N LEU A 15 15.90 -19.09 29.35
CA LEU A 15 14.88 -18.05 29.56
C LEU A 15 14.98 -16.89 28.56
N LEU A 16 16.21 -16.52 28.19
CA LEU A 16 16.47 -15.48 27.18
C LEU A 16 15.99 -15.88 25.77
N LEU A 17 16.14 -17.15 25.39
CA LEU A 17 15.66 -17.66 24.11
C LEU A 17 14.13 -17.65 23.99
N VAL A 18 13.42 -18.01 25.08
CA VAL A 18 11.94 -18.00 25.10
C VAL A 18 11.39 -16.57 25.01
N ALA A 19 12.04 -15.60 25.65
CA ALA A 19 11.65 -14.19 25.55
C ALA A 19 11.85 -13.63 24.11
N CYS A 20 12.97 -13.92 23.46
CA CYS A 20 13.22 -13.44 22.09
C CYS A 20 12.25 -14.03 21.06
N VAL A 21 11.88 -15.31 21.18
CA VAL A 21 10.92 -15.96 20.27
C VAL A 21 9.49 -15.46 20.51
N GLY A 22 9.11 -15.22 21.78
CA GLY A 22 7.80 -14.66 22.12
C GLY A 22 7.59 -13.22 21.62
N VAL A 23 8.62 -12.38 21.72
CA VAL A 23 8.60 -11.00 21.20
C VAL A 23 8.55 -10.99 19.66
N ALA A 24 9.36 -11.83 19.00
CA ALA A 24 9.34 -11.94 17.54
C ALA A 24 7.98 -12.43 16.99
N ALA A 25 7.30 -13.35 17.69
CA ALA A 25 5.98 -13.83 17.30
C ALA A 25 4.87 -12.79 17.50
N GLY A 26 4.92 -12.01 18.60
CA GLY A 26 4.00 -10.90 18.85
C GLY A 26 4.13 -9.79 17.81
N ASP A 27 5.36 -9.40 17.49
CA ASP A 27 5.66 -8.36 16.50
C ASP A 27 5.28 -8.78 15.07
N MET A 28 5.50 -10.05 14.71
CA MET A 28 5.06 -10.61 13.42
C MET A 28 3.53 -10.57 13.28
N LEU A 29 2.79 -10.93 14.34
CA LEU A 29 1.33 -10.92 14.31
C LEU A 29 0.77 -9.50 14.20
N ALA A 30 1.38 -8.54 14.91
CA ALA A 30 1.01 -7.13 14.83
C ALA A 30 1.23 -6.58 13.42
N ARG A 31 2.42 -6.80 12.84
CA ARG A 31 2.73 -6.40 11.46
C ARG A 31 1.83 -7.05 10.42
N TRP A 32 1.50 -8.34 10.59
CA TRP A 32 0.56 -9.02 9.69
C TRP A 32 -0.84 -8.43 9.78
N LYS A 33 -1.35 -8.17 11.00
CA LYS A 33 -2.66 -7.53 11.20
C LYS A 33 -2.70 -6.15 10.57
N GLU A 34 -1.66 -5.35 10.76
CA GLU A 34 -1.55 -4.02 10.15
C GLU A 34 -1.57 -4.09 8.63
N TRP A 35 -0.73 -4.94 8.03
CA TRP A 35 -0.71 -5.15 6.58
C TRP A 35 -2.05 -5.68 6.05
N TYR A 36 -2.68 -6.62 6.76
CA TYR A 36 -3.96 -7.18 6.36
C TYR A 36 -5.05 -6.10 6.33
N GLN A 37 -5.13 -5.24 7.35
CA GLN A 37 -6.15 -4.18 7.43
C GLN A 37 -5.88 -3.04 6.44
N THR A 38 -4.61 -2.66 6.25
CA THR A 38 -4.25 -1.45 5.48
C THR A 38 -3.98 -1.70 4.00
N LYS A 39 -3.50 -2.89 3.64
CA LYS A 39 -3.13 -3.24 2.25
C LYS A 39 -4.04 -4.31 1.67
N PHE A 40 -4.13 -5.48 2.33
CA PHE A 40 -4.80 -6.63 1.72
C PHE A 40 -6.32 -6.47 1.64
N LYS A 41 -6.98 -6.23 2.78
CA LYS A 41 -8.44 -6.18 2.88
C LYS A 41 -9.06 -5.12 1.95
N PRO A 42 -8.54 -3.88 1.85
CA PRO A 42 -9.09 -2.91 0.92
C PRO A 42 -8.80 -3.28 -0.55
N CYS A 43 -7.65 -3.92 -0.84
CA CYS A 43 -7.31 -4.36 -2.19
C CYS A 43 -8.22 -5.48 -2.71
N VAL A 44 -8.64 -6.41 -1.84
CA VAL A 44 -9.57 -7.50 -2.22
C VAL A 44 -11.04 -7.13 -2.04
N GLN A 45 -11.36 -5.88 -1.69
CA GLN A 45 -12.75 -5.47 -1.49
C GLN A 45 -13.51 -5.50 -2.83
N VAL A 46 -14.76 -5.92 -2.76
CA VAL A 46 -15.69 -5.88 -3.89
C VAL A 46 -16.43 -4.55 -3.85
N CYS A 47 -16.28 -3.76 -4.90
CA CYS A 47 -16.97 -2.48 -5.02
C CYS A 47 -18.39 -2.64 -5.59
N PRO A 48 -19.38 -1.92 -5.06
CA PRO A 48 -20.71 -1.86 -5.66
C PRO A 48 -20.64 -1.36 -7.10
N ARG A 49 -21.42 -1.94 -8.02
CA ARG A 49 -21.49 -1.51 -9.43
C ARG A 49 -22.32 -0.23 -9.64
N HIS A 50 -22.38 0.67 -8.69
CA HIS A 50 -22.95 1.99 -8.93
C HIS A 50 -21.93 2.84 -9.70
N TRP A 51 -22.38 3.59 -10.70
CA TRP A 51 -21.50 4.45 -11.49
C TRP A 51 -21.55 5.84 -10.88
N GLU A 52 -20.56 6.15 -10.06
CA GLU A 52 -20.34 7.47 -9.47
C GLU A 52 -18.89 7.85 -9.74
N PHE A 53 -18.64 8.38 -10.93
CA PHE A 53 -17.28 8.71 -11.34
C PHE A 53 -16.64 9.71 -10.38
N VAL A 54 -15.47 9.35 -9.87
CA VAL A 54 -14.66 10.23 -9.01
C VAL A 54 -13.34 10.55 -9.69
N CYS A 55 -12.83 11.75 -9.41
CA CYS A 55 -11.50 12.17 -9.82
C CYS A 55 -10.55 12.03 -8.64
N GLY A 56 -9.45 11.32 -8.84
CA GLY A 56 -8.35 11.19 -7.90
C GLY A 56 -7.15 12.01 -8.34
N TYR A 57 -6.41 12.58 -7.40
CA TYR A 57 -5.12 13.22 -7.65
C TYR A 57 -4.08 12.71 -6.66
N ASP A 58 -2.97 12.17 -7.19
CA ASP A 58 -1.82 11.77 -6.42
C ASP A 58 -0.80 12.92 -6.42
N GLN A 59 -0.55 13.50 -5.25
CA GLN A 59 0.36 14.64 -5.10
C GLN A 59 1.83 14.25 -5.27
N HIS A 60 2.19 12.98 -5.03
CA HIS A 60 3.55 12.49 -5.15
C HIS A 60 3.91 12.20 -6.61
N LEU A 61 2.96 11.63 -7.36
CA LEU A 61 3.14 11.30 -8.77
C LEU A 61 2.74 12.46 -9.70
N LEU A 62 2.05 13.48 -9.18
CA LEU A 62 1.46 14.59 -9.94
C LEU A 62 0.54 14.10 -11.07
N ARG A 63 -0.30 13.09 -10.76
CA ARG A 63 -1.17 12.41 -11.73
C ARG A 63 -2.64 12.47 -11.33
N TYR A 64 -3.48 12.51 -12.35
CA TYR A 64 -4.93 12.39 -12.20
C TYR A 64 -5.38 10.99 -12.63
N ALA A 65 -6.33 10.43 -11.89
CA ALA A 65 -7.00 9.18 -12.23
C ALA A 65 -8.52 9.38 -12.18
N VAL A 66 -9.24 8.67 -13.04
CA VAL A 66 -10.71 8.62 -12.99
C VAL A 66 -11.10 7.21 -12.57
N ALA A 67 -11.90 7.10 -11.51
CA ALA A 67 -12.38 5.81 -11.02
C ALA A 67 -13.90 5.72 -11.14
N SER A 68 -14.40 4.51 -11.35
CA SER A 68 -15.83 4.19 -11.45
C SER A 68 -16.62 4.49 -10.15
N SER A 69 -15.92 4.57 -9.02
CA SER A 69 -16.43 4.94 -7.70
C SER A 69 -15.30 5.30 -6.72
N ALA A 70 -15.64 5.94 -5.60
CA ALA A 70 -14.70 6.14 -4.48
C ALA A 70 -14.13 4.82 -3.94
N CYS A 71 -14.93 3.74 -3.96
CA CYS A 71 -14.48 2.41 -3.58
C CYS A 71 -13.38 1.88 -4.52
N ALA A 72 -13.55 2.05 -5.84
CA ALA A 72 -12.57 1.61 -6.83
C ALA A 72 -11.25 2.40 -6.68
N LEU A 73 -11.32 3.70 -6.40
CA LEU A 73 -10.14 4.52 -6.11
C LEU A 73 -9.39 4.03 -4.87
N GLN A 74 -10.10 3.78 -3.77
CA GLN A 74 -9.50 3.26 -2.54
C GLN A 74 -8.88 1.88 -2.73
N LYS A 75 -9.57 1.00 -3.45
CA LYS A 75 -9.07 -0.34 -3.80
C LYS A 75 -7.76 -0.23 -4.58
N HIS A 76 -7.69 0.68 -5.55
CA HIS A 76 -6.49 0.92 -6.32
C HIS A 76 -5.33 1.44 -5.46
N ASN A 77 -5.55 2.45 -4.61
CA ASN A 77 -4.53 2.94 -3.67
C ASN A 77 -3.95 1.81 -2.81
N ALA A 78 -4.81 0.90 -2.32
CA ALA A 78 -4.40 -0.22 -1.51
C ALA A 78 -3.60 -1.28 -2.31
N CYS A 79 -4.03 -1.60 -3.53
CA CYS A 79 -3.37 -2.61 -4.38
C CYS A 79 -2.04 -2.14 -4.98
N SER A 80 -1.98 -0.88 -5.42
CA SER A 80 -0.82 -0.32 -6.14
C SER A 80 0.13 0.45 -5.23
N SER A 81 -0.24 0.67 -3.96
CA SER A 81 0.46 1.59 -3.05
C SER A 81 0.56 3.01 -3.60
N GLU A 82 -0.46 3.44 -4.34
CA GLU A 82 -0.66 4.83 -4.77
C GLU A 82 -1.51 5.59 -3.72
N ASP A 83 -1.52 6.92 -3.76
CA ASP A 83 -2.25 7.74 -2.79
C ASP A 83 -3.10 8.83 -3.49
N TYR A 84 -3.99 8.39 -4.38
CA TYR A 84 -4.95 9.31 -4.98
C TYR A 84 -5.93 9.83 -3.94
N GLN A 85 -5.97 11.15 -3.78
CA GLN A 85 -6.97 11.85 -2.99
C GLN A 85 -8.12 12.30 -3.88
N VAL A 86 -9.35 12.18 -3.41
CA VAL A 86 -10.52 12.64 -4.18
C VAL A 86 -10.46 14.16 -4.35
N VAL A 87 -10.59 14.62 -5.59
CA VAL A 87 -10.63 16.03 -5.97
C VAL A 87 -11.86 16.31 -6.82
N PRO A 88 -12.24 17.59 -7.02
CA PRO A 88 -13.35 17.96 -7.88
C PRO A 88 -13.21 17.40 -9.32
N VAL A 89 -14.30 16.85 -9.87
CA VAL A 89 -14.30 16.15 -11.16
C VAL A 89 -13.90 17.04 -12.34
N ASP A 90 -14.15 18.34 -12.24
CA ASP A 90 -13.74 19.35 -13.22
C ASP A 90 -12.21 19.41 -13.39
N LYS A 91 -11.43 18.99 -12.38
CA LYS A 91 -9.97 18.86 -12.50
C LYS A 91 -9.57 17.77 -13.48
N CYS A 92 -10.16 16.58 -13.38
CA CYS A 92 -9.94 15.51 -14.36
C CYS A 92 -10.48 15.88 -15.75
N LEU A 93 -11.62 16.54 -15.83
CA LEU A 93 -12.19 16.97 -17.12
C LEU A 93 -11.36 18.07 -17.79
N ALA A 94 -10.83 19.03 -17.01
CA ALA A 94 -9.87 20.00 -17.52
C ALA A 94 -8.61 19.27 -18.00
N TYR A 95 -8.10 18.33 -17.21
CA TYR A 95 -6.95 17.49 -17.57
C TYR A 95 -7.16 16.76 -18.91
N LEU A 96 -8.34 16.19 -19.14
CA LEU A 96 -8.73 15.56 -20.42
C LEU A 96 -8.85 16.54 -21.58
N LYS A 97 -9.47 17.71 -21.37
CA LYS A 97 -9.63 18.73 -22.42
C LYS A 97 -8.29 19.30 -22.91
N PHE A 98 -7.27 19.29 -22.06
CA PHE A 98 -5.90 19.71 -22.42
C PHE A 98 -5.02 18.58 -22.96
N ALA A 99 -5.48 17.33 -22.92
CA ALA A 99 -4.80 16.18 -23.53
C ALA A 99 -5.51 15.83 -24.85
N PRO A 100 -5.32 16.59 -25.94
CA PRO A 100 -5.91 16.21 -27.23
C PRO A 100 -5.34 14.85 -27.65
N GLU A 101 -6.23 14.01 -28.16
CA GLU A 101 -5.96 12.71 -28.77
C GLU A 101 -4.71 12.77 -29.67
N SER A 102 -3.55 12.32 -29.17
CA SER A 102 -2.39 11.83 -29.93
C SER A 102 -1.13 11.75 -29.07
N VAL A 103 -1.22 11.18 -27.86
CA VAL A 103 0.01 10.73 -27.20
C VAL A 103 0.46 9.44 -27.89
N LYS A 104 1.19 9.57 -29.01
CA LYS A 104 2.20 8.57 -29.35
C LYS A 104 3.14 8.52 -28.14
N PRO A 105 3.38 7.35 -27.53
CA PRO A 105 4.24 7.27 -26.36
C PRO A 105 5.65 7.73 -26.76
N SER A 106 6.01 8.95 -26.38
CA SER A 106 7.36 9.47 -26.48
C SER A 106 8.14 8.89 -25.32
N VAL A 107 9.21 8.14 -25.64
CA VAL A 107 10.00 7.33 -24.72
C VAL A 107 10.64 8.14 -23.58
N ASN A 108 10.66 9.47 -23.63
CA ASN A 108 11.43 10.31 -22.70
C ASN A 108 10.71 11.56 -22.15
N SER A 109 9.38 11.55 -22.00
CA SER A 109 8.70 12.60 -21.20
C SER A 109 7.53 12.02 -20.41
N PRO A 110 7.40 12.36 -19.11
CA PRO A 110 6.31 11.87 -18.28
C PRO A 110 5.04 12.64 -18.66
N LEU A 111 4.47 12.31 -19.81
CA LEU A 111 3.08 12.67 -20.08
C LEU A 111 2.24 11.90 -19.06
N PRO A 112 1.40 12.59 -18.28
CA PRO A 112 0.65 11.95 -17.23
C PRO A 112 -0.40 11.03 -17.84
N VAL A 113 -0.36 9.79 -17.39
CA VAL A 113 -1.23 8.71 -17.84
C VAL A 113 -2.53 8.85 -17.07
N MET A 114 -3.63 9.21 -17.74
CA MET A 114 -4.94 9.03 -17.15
C MET A 114 -5.24 7.53 -17.09
N MET A 115 -5.31 6.99 -15.89
CA MET A 115 -5.73 5.62 -15.67
C MET A 115 -7.22 5.60 -15.33
N VAL A 116 -7.96 4.79 -16.08
CA VAL A 116 -9.35 4.46 -15.76
C VAL A 116 -9.32 3.25 -14.82
N LEU A 117 -9.89 3.41 -13.64
CA LEU A 117 -9.91 2.38 -12.60
C LEU A 117 -11.30 1.75 -12.54
N ASP A 118 -11.37 0.46 -12.86
CA ASP A 118 -12.57 -0.39 -12.78
C ASP A 118 -12.68 -1.15 -11.45
#